data_AF-A0A068VN53-F1
#
_entry.id   AF-A0A068VN53-F1
#
_cell.length_a   1.000
_cell.length_b   1.000
_cell.length_c   1.000
_cell.angle_alpha   90.00
_cell.angle_beta   90.00
_cell.angle_gamma   90.00
#
_symmetry.space_group_name_H-M   'P 1'
#
loop_
_entity.id
_entity.type
_entity.pdbx_description
1 polymer ?
#
loop_
_entity_poly.entity_id
_entity_poly.type
_entity_poly.pdbx_seq_one_letter_code
_entity_poly.pdbx_strand_id
1 'polypeptide(L)'
;MWGFRSSSTLANIFLLLFVAMIFSVSHVSASKQFKNETDRLALLEFKKQIYNDPLGVLNSWNHSQHHCQWEGVTCGTRHQRVIALTLRHKQLLRVLNLSSNAIGGKIPANLSYCSELVTISLFENKLEGKIPIDQLSNLKKLEYFNLRTNNLTGEIPSSIGNLSSLTGLAFSDNHVEGKLPVEMGLLKRLVQLFLGENKLSGKIPTSIFNSSAITVISVAGNSFHVMANLSNQLTKLFLGGNQLSGTIPEGFGNFVNLYLLSLEENYLSGVIPRDFGKLQNLQAFENSFTGSLPSEVGKLIHLVDFNVSHNQFSGDISMSLADCSDLENLFMQSNFFRGTVPPNMASCKSIQRLDLSSNNLTGPIPKEFEKLQFLRYLNLSYNDIEGEIPNTGVFSNASQISLIGNNKLCGGIPELELPPCPVIKGKNRGKLKVIILLSIVLPATLLVLGALLLYFLVYRKRERRLVAGFCSMPTRVDMLLRISYHELLRASSGFSSENLIAVKVLDLQKNGASKSFKAECKALRNIRHRNLISIVSYCSSIDSK
;
A
#
# COMPACT_ATOMS: atom_id res chain seq x y z
N MET A 1 70.50 -60.51 70.65
CA MET A 1 71.21 -59.60 69.73
C MET A 1 70.47 -59.58 68.40
N TRP A 2 69.52 -58.67 68.21
CA TRP A 2 68.89 -58.41 66.91
C TRP A 2 69.04 -56.91 66.63
N GLY A 3 69.74 -56.61 65.54
CA GLY A 3 70.32 -55.30 65.25
C GLY A 3 69.37 -54.35 64.54
N PHE A 4 69.55 -53.07 64.86
CA PHE A 4 69.08 -51.91 64.13
C PHE A 4 69.57 -51.92 62.67
N ARG A 5 68.65 -52.01 61.70
CA ARG A 5 68.84 -51.48 60.33
C ARG A 5 67.47 -51.19 59.70
N SER A 6 67.07 -49.92 59.64
CA SER A 6 66.25 -49.34 58.55
C SER A 6 65.90 -47.88 58.85
N SER A 7 66.87 -46.97 58.75
CA SER A 7 66.61 -45.51 58.80
C SER A 7 66.91 -44.81 57.46
N SER A 8 67.54 -45.48 56.49
CA SER A 8 67.93 -44.88 55.20
C SER A 8 66.85 -44.95 54.12
N THR A 9 65.92 -45.90 54.21
CA THR A 9 64.86 -46.09 53.20
C THR A 9 63.78 -45.03 53.29
N LEU A 10 63.36 -44.66 54.50
CA LEU A 10 62.39 -43.58 54.73
C LEU A 10 62.94 -42.21 54.33
N ALA A 11 64.22 -41.93 54.62
CA ALA A 11 64.86 -40.67 54.22
C ALA A 11 64.96 -40.54 52.68
N ASN A 12 65.27 -41.63 51.98
CA ASN A 12 65.33 -41.63 50.51
C ASN A 12 63.96 -41.49 49.85
N ILE A 13 62.91 -42.07 50.44
CA ILE A 13 61.53 -41.89 49.96
C ILE A 13 61.08 -40.44 50.17
N PHE A 14 61.43 -39.83 51.31
CA PHE A 14 61.10 -38.43 51.58
C PHE A 14 61.83 -37.47 50.61
N LEU A 15 63.10 -37.75 50.30
CA LEU A 15 63.88 -36.97 49.34
C LEU A 15 63.32 -37.10 47.91
N LEU A 16 62.91 -38.30 47.49
CA LEU A 16 62.28 -38.55 46.19
C LEU A 16 60.93 -37.84 46.07
N LEU A 17 60.10 -37.86 47.12
CA LEU A 17 58.83 -37.14 47.15
C LEU A 17 59.01 -35.62 47.16
N PHE A 18 60.04 -35.12 47.84
CA PHE A 18 60.37 -33.70 47.87
C PHE A 18 60.89 -33.22 46.50
N VAL A 19 61.73 -34.01 45.84
CA VAL A 19 62.20 -33.73 44.48
C VAL A 19 61.05 -33.80 43.47
N ALA A 20 60.14 -34.78 43.59
CA ALA A 20 58.95 -34.88 42.75
C ALA A 20 57.96 -33.71 42.97
N MET A 21 57.84 -33.19 44.20
CA MET A 21 57.10 -31.95 44.48
C MET A 21 57.76 -30.73 43.83
N ILE A 22 59.09 -30.62 43.86
CA ILE A 22 59.82 -29.52 43.20
C ILE A 22 59.61 -29.57 41.68
N PHE A 23 59.67 -30.75 41.05
CA PHE A 23 59.42 -30.92 39.61
C PHE A 23 57.95 -30.69 39.19
N SER A 24 56.98 -30.99 40.06
CA SER A 24 55.57 -30.70 39.78
C SER A 24 55.22 -29.22 39.94
N VAL A 25 55.92 -28.48 40.79
CA VAL A 25 55.79 -27.01 40.89
C VAL A 25 56.37 -26.30 39.65
N SER A 26 57.41 -26.84 39.01
CA SER A 26 57.95 -26.29 37.74
C SER A 26 57.01 -26.52 36.54
N HIS A 27 56.21 -27.59 36.55
CA HIS A 27 55.25 -27.86 35.47
C HIS A 27 54.00 -26.96 35.50
N VAL A 28 53.60 -26.45 36.67
CA VAL A 28 52.45 -25.52 36.77
C VAL A 28 52.78 -24.15 36.16
N SER A 29 54.04 -23.71 36.22
CA SER A 29 54.49 -22.41 35.66
C SER A 29 54.65 -22.42 34.13
N ALA A 30 55.03 -23.55 33.54
CA ALA A 30 55.21 -23.67 32.09
C ALA A 30 53.88 -23.52 31.30
N SER A 31 52.74 -23.95 31.88
CA SER A 31 51.42 -23.86 31.22
C SER A 31 50.90 -22.43 31.07
N LYS A 32 51.27 -21.52 32.00
CA LYS A 32 50.93 -20.08 31.92
C LYS A 32 51.81 -19.36 30.91
N GLN A 33 53.10 -19.70 30.86
CA GLN A 33 54.05 -19.10 29.93
C GLN A 33 53.77 -19.48 28.47
N PHE A 34 53.35 -20.73 28.21
CA PHE A 34 52.95 -21.19 26.87
C PHE A 34 51.70 -20.51 26.32
N LYS A 35 50.73 -20.16 27.18
CA LYS A 35 49.52 -19.44 26.76
C LYS A 35 49.84 -18.00 26.35
N ASN A 36 50.76 -17.32 27.01
CA ASN A 36 51.10 -15.93 26.65
C ASN A 36 51.84 -15.84 25.31
N GLU A 37 52.56 -16.90 24.93
CA GLU A 37 53.28 -16.95 23.66
C GLU A 37 52.39 -17.24 22.45
N THR A 38 51.21 -17.83 22.66
CA THR A 38 50.30 -18.22 21.57
C THR A 38 49.68 -17.02 20.87
N ASP A 39 49.31 -15.96 21.60
CA ASP A 39 48.76 -14.73 21.02
C ASP A 39 49.81 -14.00 20.18
N ARG A 40 51.03 -13.88 20.71
CA ARG A 40 52.16 -13.28 19.99
C ARG A 40 52.40 -13.96 18.65
N LEU A 41 52.45 -15.30 18.65
CA LEU A 41 52.65 -16.09 17.43
C LEU A 41 51.47 -15.95 16.46
N ALA A 42 50.23 -15.91 16.96
CA ALA A 42 49.05 -15.71 16.13
C ALA A 42 49.07 -14.36 15.39
N LEU A 43 49.49 -13.30 16.08
CA LEU A 43 49.57 -11.95 15.50
C LEU A 43 50.75 -11.76 14.55
N LEU A 44 51.89 -12.40 14.80
CA LEU A 44 53.00 -12.40 13.85
C LEU A 44 52.65 -13.20 12.60
N GLU A 45 51.95 -14.33 12.75
CA GLU A 45 51.45 -15.06 11.60
C GLU A 45 50.38 -14.26 10.85
N PHE A 46 49.54 -13.49 11.56
CA PHE A 46 48.64 -12.52 10.93
C PHE A 46 49.41 -11.54 10.07
N LYS A 47 50.40 -10.85 10.64
CA LYS A 47 51.25 -9.92 9.90
C LYS A 47 51.92 -10.58 8.69
N LYS A 48 52.34 -11.84 8.80
CA LYS A 48 52.98 -12.58 7.70
C LYS A 48 52.03 -12.85 6.52
N GLN A 49 50.74 -13.02 6.78
CA GLN A 49 49.72 -13.19 5.73
C GLN A 49 49.32 -11.86 5.07
N ILE A 50 49.74 -10.72 5.64
CA ILE A 50 49.54 -9.39 5.08
C ILE A 50 50.73 -9.05 4.18
N TYR A 51 50.51 -9.05 2.87
CA TYR A 51 51.55 -8.67 1.89
C TYR A 51 51.54 -7.17 1.56
N ASN A 52 50.47 -6.45 1.91
CA ASN A 52 50.32 -5.03 1.64
C ASN A 52 49.76 -4.28 2.86
N ASP A 53 50.60 -3.44 3.46
CA ASP A 53 50.27 -2.54 4.59
C ASP A 53 50.84 -1.14 4.27
N PRO A 54 50.19 -0.37 3.39
CA PRO A 54 50.76 0.87 2.86
C PRO A 54 50.90 1.98 3.91
N LEU A 55 50.11 1.89 4.98
CA LEU A 55 50.15 2.84 6.10
C LEU A 55 51.15 2.40 7.19
N GLY A 56 51.76 1.21 7.06
CA GLY A 56 52.72 0.67 8.00
C GLY A 56 52.14 0.45 9.39
N VAL A 57 50.84 0.18 9.49
CA VAL A 57 50.12 0.14 10.77
C VAL A 57 50.55 -1.06 11.63
N LEU A 58 51.10 -2.10 11.01
CA LEU A 58 51.61 -3.30 11.69
C LEU A 58 53.13 -3.25 11.94
N ASN A 59 53.79 -2.12 11.72
CA ASN A 59 55.26 -2.01 11.82
C ASN A 59 55.81 -2.38 13.20
N SER A 60 55.12 -1.97 14.26
CA SER A 60 55.48 -2.28 15.64
C SER A 60 55.37 -3.78 15.98
N TRP A 61 54.65 -4.58 15.19
CA TRP A 61 54.44 -6.00 15.43
C TRP A 61 55.67 -6.79 14.98
N ASN A 62 56.66 -6.90 15.85
CA ASN A 62 57.94 -7.54 15.57
C ASN A 62 58.49 -8.29 16.79
N HIS A 63 59.61 -8.99 16.62
CA HIS A 63 60.25 -9.75 17.70
C HIS A 63 60.99 -8.87 18.73
N SER A 64 61.14 -7.56 18.46
CA SER A 64 61.97 -6.66 19.26
C SER A 64 61.31 -6.18 20.55
N GLN A 65 59.98 -6.26 20.66
CA GLN A 65 59.22 -5.83 21.84
C GLN A 65 58.14 -6.83 22.21
N HIS A 66 57.73 -6.84 23.48
CA HIS A 66 56.64 -7.70 23.93
C HIS A 66 55.33 -7.30 23.22
N HIS A 67 54.52 -8.27 22.80
CA HIS A 67 53.35 -8.02 21.95
C HIS A 67 52.32 -7.04 22.54
N CYS A 68 52.25 -6.92 23.86
CA CYS A 68 51.40 -5.94 24.54
C CYS A 68 51.87 -4.48 24.41
N GLN A 69 53.07 -4.25 23.88
CA GLN A 69 53.64 -2.93 23.59
C GLN A 69 53.49 -2.56 22.12
N TRP A 70 53.01 -3.47 21.28
CA TRP A 70 52.77 -3.20 19.89
C TRP A 70 51.63 -2.20 19.72
N GLU A 71 51.73 -1.37 18.69
CA GLU A 71 50.72 -0.38 18.35
C GLU A 71 49.37 -1.06 18.11
N GLY A 72 48.33 -0.49 18.72
CA GLY A 72 46.98 -1.03 18.72
C GLY A 72 46.74 -2.24 19.62
N VAL A 73 47.77 -2.88 20.18
CA VAL A 73 47.62 -4.09 20.99
C VAL A 73 47.42 -3.74 22.46
N THR A 74 46.30 -4.17 23.03
CA THR A 74 45.99 -4.07 24.46
C THR A 74 45.91 -5.46 25.05
N CYS A 75 46.68 -5.71 26.11
CA CYS A 75 46.64 -6.97 26.85
C CYS A 75 45.94 -6.83 28.20
N GLY A 76 45.34 -7.92 28.68
CA GLY A 76 44.71 -7.95 30.00
C GLY A 76 45.72 -7.88 31.13
N THR A 77 45.46 -7.03 32.13
CA THR A 77 46.36 -6.76 33.27
C THR A 77 46.71 -7.99 34.11
N ARG A 78 45.80 -8.98 34.19
CA ARG A 78 46.00 -10.21 34.98
C ARG A 78 46.71 -11.34 34.25
N HIS A 79 46.59 -11.41 32.94
CA HIS A 79 46.98 -12.60 32.16
C HIS A 79 47.98 -12.28 31.04
N GLN A 80 48.21 -11.01 30.73
CA GLN A 80 48.98 -10.56 29.56
C GLN A 80 48.52 -11.19 28.23
N ARG A 81 47.25 -11.58 28.16
CA ARG A 81 46.60 -12.08 26.95
C ARG A 81 46.08 -10.91 26.13
N VAL A 82 46.16 -11.01 24.81
CA VAL A 82 45.64 -10.01 23.89
C VAL A 82 44.13 -9.97 24.06
N ILE A 83 43.64 -8.80 24.44
CA ILE A 83 42.23 -8.55 24.58
C ILE A 83 41.81 -7.53 23.53
N ALA A 84 42.56 -6.48 23.23
CA ALA A 84 42.19 -5.58 22.14
C ALA A 84 43.31 -5.46 21.12
N LEU A 85 42.94 -5.27 19.86
CA LEU A 85 43.79 -4.90 18.75
C LEU A 85 43.08 -3.75 18.04
N THR A 86 43.12 -2.54 18.59
CA THR A 86 42.37 -1.39 18.07
C THR A 86 43.34 -0.34 17.55
N LEU A 87 43.39 -0.17 16.23
CA LEU A 87 44.26 0.81 15.56
C LEU A 87 43.58 2.17 15.32
N ARG A 88 42.41 2.42 15.93
CA ARG A 88 41.73 3.72 15.95
C ARG A 88 41.17 4.02 17.33
N HIS A 89 41.71 5.07 17.97
CA HIS A 89 41.42 5.54 19.34
C HIS A 89 40.07 5.15 19.96
N LYS A 90 39.98 3.94 20.55
CA LYS A 90 39.20 3.58 21.76
C LYS A 90 39.68 2.21 22.27
N GLN A 91 40.20 2.14 23.50
CA GLN A 91 40.59 0.87 24.10
C GLN A 91 39.36 0.18 24.72
N LEU A 92 38.91 -0.92 24.11
CA LEU A 92 37.94 -1.84 24.71
C LEU A 92 38.55 -3.22 24.85
N LEU A 93 38.54 -3.74 26.07
CA LEU A 93 38.99 -5.08 26.43
C LEU A 93 38.16 -6.09 25.58
N ARG A 94 38.76 -6.78 24.58
CA ARG A 94 38.21 -7.89 23.74
C ARG A 94 37.92 -7.60 22.25
N VAL A 95 38.40 -6.49 21.69
CA VAL A 95 38.09 -6.03 20.31
C VAL A 95 39.32 -6.04 19.38
N LEU A 96 39.29 -6.81 18.29
CA LEU A 96 40.18 -6.64 17.13
C LEU A 96 39.51 -5.76 16.09
N ASN A 97 40.05 -4.56 15.85
CA ASN A 97 39.60 -3.60 14.87
C ASN A 97 40.78 -3.03 14.06
N LEU A 98 40.89 -3.47 12.80
CA LEU A 98 41.86 -3.00 11.80
C LEU A 98 41.16 -2.38 10.58
N SER A 99 39.94 -1.85 10.77
CA SER A 99 39.13 -1.33 9.66
C SER A 99 39.74 -0.12 8.95
N SER A 100 39.37 0.04 7.67
CA SER A 100 39.68 1.15 6.76
C SER A 100 41.18 1.46 6.59
N ASN A 101 42.04 0.43 6.53
CA ASN A 101 43.50 0.58 6.46
C ASN A 101 44.11 0.09 5.12
N ALA A 102 43.27 -0.24 4.13
CA ALA A 102 43.70 -0.77 2.82
C ALA A 102 44.62 -2.01 2.90
N ILE A 103 44.52 -2.77 4.00
CA ILE A 103 45.33 -3.96 4.28
C ILE A 103 44.99 -5.06 3.26
N GLY A 104 46.00 -5.57 2.55
CA GLY A 104 45.87 -6.67 1.60
C GLY A 104 46.50 -7.96 2.15
N GLY A 105 45.90 -9.11 1.84
CA GLY A 105 46.32 -10.41 2.38
C GLY A 105 45.16 -11.29 2.76
N LYS A 106 45.46 -12.46 3.34
CA LYS A 106 44.45 -13.42 3.80
C LYS A 106 44.16 -13.26 5.28
N ILE A 107 42.95 -13.59 5.70
CA ILE A 107 42.63 -13.73 7.12
C ILE A 107 43.29 -15.02 7.64
N PRO A 108 44.22 -14.95 8.61
CA PRO A 108 44.90 -16.13 9.13
C PRO A 108 43.98 -16.96 10.04
N ALA A 109 44.01 -18.27 9.87
CA ALA A 109 43.31 -19.22 10.76
C ALA A 109 43.80 -19.14 12.23
N ASN A 110 45.04 -18.69 12.44
CA ASN A 110 45.69 -18.61 13.75
C ASN A 110 45.05 -17.57 14.69
N LEU A 111 44.19 -16.67 14.19
CA LEU A 111 43.36 -15.82 15.05
C LEU A 111 42.47 -16.62 16.01
N SER A 112 42.22 -17.91 15.71
CA SER A 112 41.55 -18.84 16.61
C SER A 112 42.25 -19.04 17.96
N TYR A 113 43.57 -18.76 18.06
CA TYR A 113 44.30 -18.85 19.33
C TYR A 113 44.00 -17.70 20.29
N CYS A 114 43.46 -16.59 19.79
CA CYS A 114 43.03 -15.44 20.58
C CYS A 114 41.63 -15.69 21.18
N SER A 115 41.51 -16.70 22.05
CA SER A 115 40.24 -17.23 22.58
C SER A 115 39.37 -16.23 23.36
N GLU A 116 39.93 -15.08 23.73
CA GLU A 116 39.25 -14.01 24.47
C GLU A 116 38.58 -12.97 23.57
N LEU A 117 38.72 -13.06 22.25
CA LEU A 117 38.11 -12.12 21.31
C LEU A 117 36.58 -12.15 21.36
N VAL A 118 36.00 -10.96 21.48
CA VAL A 118 34.56 -10.70 21.46
C VAL A 118 34.14 -9.99 20.18
N THR A 119 35.03 -9.19 19.59
CA THR A 119 34.76 -8.51 18.33
C THR A 119 35.94 -8.68 17.39
N ILE A 120 35.64 -9.00 16.13
CA ILE A 120 36.58 -8.93 15.02
C ILE A 120 35.97 -8.00 13.98
N SER A 121 36.64 -6.90 13.67
CA SER A 121 36.26 -5.93 12.65
C SER A 121 37.45 -5.64 11.74
N LEU A 122 37.35 -6.09 10.49
CA LEU A 122 38.32 -5.86 9.42
C LEU A 122 37.68 -5.15 8.23
N PHE A 123 36.56 -4.45 8.46
CA PHE A 123 35.79 -3.73 7.46
C PHE A 123 36.66 -2.77 6.62
N GLU A 124 36.33 -2.63 5.33
CA GLU A 124 36.94 -1.66 4.40
C GLU A 124 38.45 -1.87 4.24
N ASN A 125 38.85 -3.07 3.83
CA ASN A 125 40.24 -3.40 3.52
C ASN A 125 40.32 -4.07 2.14
N LYS A 126 41.49 -4.60 1.79
CA LYS A 126 41.75 -5.35 0.55
C LYS A 126 41.99 -6.82 0.85
N LEU A 127 41.38 -7.36 1.91
CA LEU A 127 41.57 -8.75 2.31
C LEU A 127 40.95 -9.70 1.28
N GLU A 128 41.63 -10.79 1.00
CA GLU A 128 41.27 -11.74 -0.06
C GLU A 128 41.29 -13.20 0.45
N GLY A 129 40.78 -14.09 -0.38
CA GLY A 129 40.72 -15.52 -0.08
C GLY A 129 39.57 -15.90 0.86
N LYS A 130 39.61 -17.14 1.35
CA LYS A 130 38.52 -17.73 2.14
C LYS A 130 38.52 -17.22 3.58
N ILE A 131 37.33 -17.05 4.14
CA ILE A 131 37.16 -16.79 5.58
C ILE A 131 37.42 -18.11 6.33
N PRO A 132 38.41 -18.19 7.23
CA PRO A 132 38.79 -19.44 7.91
C PRO A 132 37.83 -19.80 9.06
N ILE A 133 36.52 -19.87 8.78
CA ILE A 133 35.48 -20.06 9.79
C ILE A 133 35.63 -21.41 10.52
N ASP A 134 36.07 -22.47 9.83
CA ASP A 134 36.31 -23.78 10.48
C ASP A 134 37.25 -23.66 11.67
N GLN A 135 38.33 -22.89 11.53
CA GLN A 135 39.28 -22.66 12.61
C GLN A 135 38.78 -21.61 13.61
N LEU A 136 38.17 -20.52 13.12
CA LEU A 136 37.64 -19.44 13.98
C LEU A 136 36.43 -19.88 14.81
N SER A 137 35.76 -20.97 14.45
CA SER A 137 34.60 -21.54 15.16
C SER A 137 34.86 -21.91 16.63
N ASN A 138 36.13 -21.94 17.04
CA ASN A 138 36.58 -22.11 18.42
C ASN A 138 36.46 -20.85 19.29
N LEU A 139 36.26 -19.67 18.68
CA LEU A 139 36.12 -18.39 19.39
C LEU A 139 34.72 -18.25 20.01
N LYS A 140 34.44 -19.03 21.07
CA LYS A 140 33.10 -19.10 21.71
C LYS A 140 32.62 -17.79 22.34
N LYS A 141 33.51 -16.81 22.52
CA LYS A 141 33.20 -15.47 23.06
C LYS A 141 32.93 -14.43 21.97
N LEU A 142 33.09 -14.78 20.69
CA LEU A 142 32.90 -13.86 19.59
C LEU A 142 31.41 -13.48 19.47
N GLU A 143 31.12 -12.21 19.67
CA GLU A 143 29.78 -11.62 19.58
C GLU A 143 29.58 -10.87 18.26
N TYR A 144 30.63 -10.21 17.75
CA TYR A 144 30.51 -9.40 16.52
C TYR A 144 31.63 -9.71 15.54
N PHE A 145 31.27 -10.10 14.32
CA PHE A 145 32.22 -10.43 13.26
C PHE A 145 31.91 -9.64 11.98
N ASN A 146 32.71 -8.61 11.72
CA ASN A 146 32.55 -7.68 10.61
C ASN A 146 33.74 -7.74 9.65
N LEU A 147 33.48 -8.16 8.42
CA LEU A 147 34.41 -8.24 7.30
C LEU A 147 33.89 -7.50 6.06
N ARG A 148 32.92 -6.59 6.23
CA ARG A 148 32.27 -5.89 5.13
C ARG A 148 33.30 -5.15 4.24
N THR A 149 33.03 -5.01 2.94
CA THR A 149 33.86 -4.25 1.99
C THR A 149 35.30 -4.77 1.95
N ASN A 150 35.47 -5.98 1.40
CA ASN A 150 36.76 -6.63 1.15
C ASN A 150 36.68 -7.43 -0.17
N ASN A 151 37.70 -8.23 -0.48
CA ASN A 151 37.77 -9.10 -1.66
C ASN A 151 37.69 -10.60 -1.27
N LEU A 152 36.94 -10.94 -0.21
CA LEU A 152 36.87 -12.29 0.33
C LEU A 152 36.06 -13.23 -0.57
N THR A 153 36.46 -14.49 -0.65
CA THR A 153 35.86 -15.51 -1.54
C THR A 153 35.50 -16.79 -0.79
N GLY A 154 34.90 -17.75 -1.49
CA GLY A 154 34.56 -19.07 -0.97
C GLY A 154 33.25 -19.10 -0.18
N GLU A 155 32.92 -20.29 0.33
CA GLU A 155 31.64 -20.56 0.99
C GLU A 155 31.67 -20.27 2.50
N ILE A 156 30.49 -20.06 3.09
CA ILE A 156 30.30 -20.05 4.55
C ILE A 156 30.12 -21.50 5.02
N PRO A 157 31.09 -22.10 5.74
CA PRO A 157 30.98 -23.49 6.18
C PRO A 157 29.98 -23.65 7.33
N SER A 158 29.46 -24.87 7.51
CA SER A 158 28.50 -25.22 8.57
C SER A 158 29.02 -24.97 9.99
N SER A 159 30.35 -24.97 10.17
CA SER A 159 31.02 -24.62 11.42
C SER A 159 30.70 -23.21 11.92
N ILE A 160 30.09 -22.33 11.11
CA ILE A 160 29.55 -21.05 11.58
C ILE A 160 28.56 -21.23 12.74
N GLY A 161 27.78 -22.33 12.74
CA GLY A 161 26.80 -22.63 13.80
C GLY A 161 27.43 -22.86 15.18
N ASN A 162 28.75 -23.09 15.25
CA ASN A 162 29.48 -23.30 16.50
C ASN A 162 29.80 -21.99 17.25
N LEU A 163 29.60 -20.83 16.64
CA LEU A 163 29.85 -19.51 17.23
C LEU A 163 28.62 -19.01 18.02
N SER A 164 28.26 -19.75 19.06
CA SER A 164 27.00 -19.56 19.82
C SER A 164 26.79 -18.20 20.49
N SER A 165 27.85 -17.39 20.64
CA SER A 165 27.77 -16.04 21.21
C SER A 165 27.50 -14.94 20.18
N LEU A 166 27.52 -15.24 18.88
CA LEU A 166 27.34 -14.23 17.84
C LEU A 166 26.01 -13.51 17.96
N THR A 167 26.08 -12.18 18.01
CA THR A 167 24.97 -11.24 17.95
C THR A 167 24.93 -10.49 16.62
N GLY A 168 26.07 -10.33 15.94
CA GLY A 168 26.11 -9.72 14.61
C GLY A 168 27.16 -10.34 13.69
N LEU A 169 26.74 -10.60 12.45
CA LEU A 169 27.57 -11.13 11.38
C LEU A 169 27.45 -10.23 10.15
N ALA A 170 28.55 -9.65 9.69
CA ALA A 170 28.56 -8.68 8.60
C ALA A 170 29.64 -8.99 7.57
N PHE A 171 29.28 -9.65 6.47
CA PHE A 171 30.16 -10.02 5.35
C PHE A 171 29.75 -9.35 4.03
N SER A 172 28.94 -8.29 4.08
CA SER A 172 28.48 -7.58 2.87
C SER A 172 29.62 -7.03 2.00
N ASP A 173 29.34 -6.75 0.73
CA ASP A 173 30.30 -6.19 -0.25
C ASP A 173 31.59 -7.03 -0.34
N ASN A 174 31.44 -8.30 -0.74
CA ASN A 174 32.53 -9.25 -0.92
C ASN A 174 32.21 -10.18 -2.12
N HIS A 175 33.00 -11.23 -2.32
CA HIS A 175 32.77 -12.26 -3.33
C HIS A 175 32.47 -13.64 -2.70
N VAL A 176 31.84 -13.67 -1.52
CA VAL A 176 31.43 -14.90 -0.83
C VAL A 176 30.38 -15.61 -1.66
N GLU A 177 30.51 -16.93 -1.83
CA GLU A 177 29.70 -17.72 -2.76
C GLU A 177 29.08 -18.95 -2.09
N GLY A 178 28.34 -19.74 -2.87
CA GLY A 178 27.69 -20.96 -2.38
C GLY A 178 26.39 -20.69 -1.63
N LYS A 179 25.95 -21.66 -0.82
CA LYS A 179 24.67 -21.64 -0.11
C LYS A 179 24.85 -21.22 1.35
N LEU A 180 23.81 -20.66 1.95
CA LEU A 180 23.80 -20.46 3.41
C LEU A 180 23.62 -21.80 4.13
N PRO A 181 24.50 -22.14 5.10
CA PRO A 181 24.38 -23.39 5.85
C PRO A 181 23.19 -23.36 6.83
N VAL A 182 22.48 -24.49 6.96
CA VAL A 182 21.30 -24.61 7.83
C VAL A 182 21.65 -24.44 9.32
N GLU A 183 22.92 -24.72 9.66
CA GLU A 183 23.52 -24.57 10.99
C GLU A 183 23.55 -23.12 11.47
N MET A 184 23.37 -22.12 10.60
CA MET A 184 23.15 -20.73 11.04
C MET A 184 21.94 -20.60 11.97
N GLY A 185 20.95 -21.50 11.85
CA GLY A 185 19.82 -21.57 12.77
C GLY A 185 20.17 -21.95 14.21
N LEU A 186 21.41 -22.38 14.48
CA LEU A 186 21.94 -22.62 15.83
C LEU A 186 22.36 -21.33 16.53
N LEU A 187 22.51 -20.22 15.80
CA LEU A 187 22.94 -18.92 16.33
C LEU A 187 21.78 -18.18 17.02
N LYS A 188 21.36 -18.68 18.20
CA LYS A 188 20.18 -18.20 18.93
C LYS A 188 20.28 -16.77 19.47
N ARG A 189 21.47 -16.18 19.46
CA ARG A 189 21.72 -14.79 19.91
C ARG A 189 21.88 -13.82 18.75
N LEU A 190 21.82 -14.29 17.50
CA LEU A 190 22.05 -13.48 16.32
C LEU A 190 20.92 -12.45 16.16
N VAL A 191 21.29 -11.17 16.23
CA VAL A 191 20.41 -10.01 16.10
C VAL A 191 20.45 -9.45 14.69
N GLN A 192 21.64 -9.40 14.10
CA GLN A 192 21.90 -8.74 12.82
C GLN A 192 22.68 -9.65 11.88
N LEU A 193 22.17 -9.80 10.65
CA LEU A 193 22.82 -10.56 9.59
C LEU A 193 22.93 -9.70 8.32
N PHE A 194 24.15 -9.34 7.94
CA PHE A 194 24.44 -8.57 6.74
C PHE A 194 25.34 -9.37 5.80
N LEU A 195 24.76 -9.90 4.73
CA LEU A 195 25.43 -10.69 3.69
C LEU A 195 25.16 -10.14 2.27
N GLY A 196 24.61 -8.93 2.16
CA GLY A 196 24.29 -8.33 0.86
C GLY A 196 25.52 -8.08 -0.03
N GLU A 197 25.31 -7.89 -1.32
CA GLU A 197 26.35 -7.64 -2.34
C GLU A 197 27.42 -8.74 -2.33
N ASN A 198 27.02 -9.96 -2.66
CA ASN A 198 27.87 -11.16 -2.70
C ASN A 198 27.41 -12.10 -3.84
N LYS A 199 27.98 -13.32 -3.91
CA LYS A 199 27.62 -14.37 -4.89
C LYS A 199 26.88 -15.54 -4.24
N LEU A 200 26.16 -15.29 -3.14
CA LEU A 200 25.42 -16.34 -2.43
C LEU A 200 24.21 -16.77 -3.26
N SER A 201 23.85 -18.05 -3.16
CA SER A 201 22.79 -18.66 -3.98
C SER A 201 21.96 -19.69 -3.21
N GLY A 202 20.93 -20.22 -3.87
CA GLY A 202 20.07 -21.26 -3.31
C GLY A 202 18.89 -20.69 -2.53
N LYS A 203 18.54 -21.33 -1.40
CA LYS A 203 17.42 -20.94 -0.54
C LYS A 203 17.94 -20.34 0.76
N ILE A 204 17.24 -19.35 1.29
CA ILE A 204 17.50 -18.85 2.64
C ILE A 204 16.97 -19.90 3.64
N PRO A 205 17.82 -20.50 4.50
CA PRO A 205 17.37 -21.52 5.45
C PRO A 205 16.31 -20.99 6.40
N THR A 206 15.16 -21.66 6.49
CA THR A 206 14.07 -21.27 7.41
C THR A 206 14.49 -21.28 8.87
N SER A 207 15.50 -22.11 9.21
CA SER A 207 16.07 -22.21 10.55
C SER A 207 16.65 -20.90 11.07
N ILE A 208 17.08 -19.97 10.19
CA ILE A 208 17.57 -18.63 10.58
C ILE A 208 16.46 -17.81 11.24
N PHE A 209 15.22 -17.95 10.76
CA PHE A 209 14.06 -17.23 11.28
C PHE A 209 13.51 -17.83 12.58
N ASN A 210 13.98 -19.02 12.99
CA ASN A 210 13.64 -19.59 14.29
C ASN A 210 14.43 -18.95 15.45
N SER A 211 15.35 -18.02 15.16
CA SER A 211 16.02 -17.23 16.20
C SER A 211 15.09 -16.14 16.72
N SER A 212 14.80 -16.13 18.02
CA SER A 212 13.99 -15.09 18.67
C SER A 212 14.76 -13.78 18.93
N ALA A 213 15.99 -13.67 18.44
CA ALA A 213 16.82 -12.48 18.61
C ALA A 213 16.96 -11.69 17.31
N ILE A 214 16.68 -12.30 16.15
CA ILE A 214 16.98 -11.71 14.85
C ILE A 214 16.01 -10.59 14.52
N THR A 215 16.56 -9.41 14.26
CA THR A 215 15.77 -8.20 13.98
C THR A 215 16.08 -7.59 12.63
N VAL A 216 17.29 -7.83 12.10
CA VAL A 216 17.75 -7.29 10.82
C VAL A 216 18.38 -8.38 9.99
N ILE A 217 17.86 -8.57 8.77
CA ILE A 217 18.46 -9.43 7.75
C ILE A 217 18.63 -8.62 6.47
N SER A 218 19.84 -8.64 5.93
CA SER A 218 20.17 -8.03 4.65
C SER A 218 20.94 -9.02 3.80
N VAL A 219 20.31 -9.53 2.76
CA VAL A 219 20.92 -10.43 1.77
C VAL A 219 20.72 -9.91 0.34
N ALA A 220 20.43 -8.61 0.20
CA ALA A 220 20.23 -7.94 -1.09
C ALA A 220 21.46 -8.08 -2.01
N GLY A 221 21.29 -8.06 -3.34
CA GLY A 221 22.42 -8.18 -4.29
C GLY A 221 23.09 -9.55 -4.24
N ASN A 222 22.31 -10.63 -4.37
CA ASN A 222 22.77 -12.02 -4.38
C ASN A 222 21.97 -12.84 -5.42
N SER A 223 22.00 -14.18 -5.36
CA SER A 223 21.30 -15.08 -6.28
C SER A 223 20.37 -16.07 -5.55
N PHE A 224 19.61 -15.61 -4.55
CA PHE A 224 18.62 -16.45 -3.85
C PHE A 224 17.34 -16.64 -4.66
N HIS A 225 16.73 -17.85 -4.64
CA HIS A 225 15.60 -18.20 -5.50
C HIS A 225 14.22 -18.32 -4.82
N VAL A 226 14.18 -18.72 -3.54
CA VAL A 226 12.93 -19.08 -2.86
C VAL A 226 12.82 -18.36 -1.53
N MET A 227 11.68 -17.71 -1.34
CA MET A 227 11.26 -17.10 -0.09
C MET A 227 10.47 -18.16 0.72
N ALA A 228 10.91 -18.46 1.95
CA ALA A 228 10.23 -19.43 2.81
C ALA A 228 9.94 -18.83 4.19
N ASN A 229 8.71 -19.07 4.66
CA ASN A 229 8.12 -18.77 5.96
C ASN A 229 9.04 -18.03 6.93
N LEU A 230 9.00 -16.70 6.84
CA LEU A 230 9.84 -15.80 7.60
C LEU A 230 9.14 -15.53 8.95
N SER A 231 9.75 -15.96 10.06
CA SER A 231 9.14 -15.91 11.41
C SER A 231 9.22 -14.52 12.08
N ASN A 232 8.23 -14.28 12.94
CA ASN A 232 7.79 -12.98 13.43
C ASN A 232 8.73 -12.41 14.52
N GLN A 233 9.54 -11.41 14.16
CA GLN A 233 10.22 -10.44 15.05
C GLN A 233 11.09 -9.43 14.28
N LEU A 234 11.26 -9.62 12.97
CA LEU A 234 12.04 -8.74 12.10
C LEU A 234 11.53 -7.30 12.15
N THR A 235 12.48 -6.38 12.10
CA THR A 235 12.27 -4.93 12.03
C THR A 235 12.68 -4.36 10.68
N LYS A 236 13.72 -4.95 10.07
CA LYS A 236 14.21 -4.63 8.73
C LYS A 236 14.55 -5.90 7.95
N LEU A 237 14.06 -5.98 6.72
CA LEU A 237 14.32 -7.08 5.82
C LEU A 237 14.66 -6.56 4.43
N PHE A 238 15.88 -6.82 3.98
CA PHE A 238 16.37 -6.43 2.66
C PHE A 238 16.67 -7.67 1.83
N LEU A 239 15.86 -7.87 0.79
CA LEU A 239 15.92 -9.00 -0.14
C LEU A 239 16.08 -8.55 -1.59
N GLY A 240 16.22 -7.25 -1.85
CA GLY A 240 16.30 -6.69 -3.20
C GLY A 240 17.45 -7.25 -4.04
N GLY A 241 17.36 -7.16 -5.37
CA GLY A 241 18.43 -7.58 -6.29
C GLY A 241 18.80 -9.06 -6.14
N ASN A 242 17.80 -9.93 -6.17
CA ASN A 242 17.95 -11.38 -6.06
C ASN A 242 17.18 -12.09 -7.19
N GLN A 243 17.08 -13.42 -7.12
CA GLN A 243 16.33 -14.23 -8.08
C GLN A 243 15.06 -14.81 -7.44
N LEU A 244 14.48 -14.12 -6.45
CA LEU A 244 13.33 -14.62 -5.70
C LEU A 244 12.12 -14.71 -6.61
N SER A 245 11.45 -15.86 -6.59
CA SER A 245 10.30 -16.15 -7.43
C SER A 245 9.15 -16.74 -6.62
N GLY A 246 7.96 -16.76 -7.23
CA GLY A 246 6.71 -17.15 -6.56
C GLY A 246 6.01 -15.97 -5.90
N THR A 247 5.06 -16.26 -5.01
CA THR A 247 4.22 -15.24 -4.36
C THR A 247 4.74 -14.87 -2.98
N ILE A 248 4.41 -13.67 -2.50
CA ILE A 248 4.58 -13.33 -1.08
C ILE A 248 3.60 -14.19 -0.26
N PRO A 249 4.07 -15.02 0.69
CA PRO A 249 3.17 -15.89 1.45
C PRO A 249 2.27 -15.11 2.42
N GLU A 250 1.02 -15.56 2.58
CA GLU A 250 0.11 -15.11 3.64
C GLU A 250 0.75 -15.41 5.01
N GLY A 251 1.22 -14.37 5.69
CA GLY A 251 2.08 -14.49 6.88
C GLY A 251 3.14 -13.40 6.98
N PHE A 252 3.52 -12.78 5.85
CA PHE A 252 4.32 -11.54 5.85
C PHE A 252 3.67 -10.42 6.66
N GLY A 253 2.36 -10.46 6.84
CA GLY A 253 1.67 -9.48 7.66
C GLY A 253 1.78 -9.67 9.17
N ASN A 254 2.23 -10.84 9.62
CA ASN A 254 2.41 -11.11 11.05
C ASN A 254 3.66 -10.46 11.64
N PHE A 255 4.44 -9.73 10.84
CA PHE A 255 5.54 -8.91 11.35
C PHE A 255 5.02 -7.65 12.04
N VAL A 256 4.62 -7.79 13.30
CA VAL A 256 4.12 -6.68 14.12
C VAL A 256 5.13 -5.52 14.23
N ASN A 257 6.43 -5.81 14.10
CA ASN A 257 7.52 -4.85 14.27
C ASN A 257 8.26 -4.47 12.98
N LEU A 258 7.90 -5.05 11.82
CA LEU A 258 8.57 -4.73 10.57
C LEU A 258 8.14 -3.36 10.10
N TYR A 259 9.11 -2.48 9.91
CA TYR A 259 8.87 -1.14 9.40
C TYR A 259 9.60 -0.86 8.08
N LEU A 260 10.62 -1.65 7.73
CA LEU A 260 11.33 -1.53 6.44
C LEU A 260 11.37 -2.88 5.74
N LEU A 261 10.76 -2.94 4.54
CA LEU A 261 10.77 -4.10 3.66
C LEU A 261 11.26 -3.72 2.26
N SER A 262 12.33 -4.37 1.80
CA SER A 262 12.87 -4.25 0.45
C SER A 262 12.83 -5.60 -0.27
N LEU A 263 12.14 -5.61 -1.42
CA LEU A 263 11.85 -6.76 -2.29
C LEU A 263 12.14 -6.43 -3.77
N GLU A 264 12.69 -5.25 -4.05
CA GLU A 264 12.94 -4.75 -5.39
C GLU A 264 13.81 -5.65 -6.25
N GLU A 265 13.74 -5.51 -7.58
CA GLU A 265 14.63 -6.22 -8.52
C GLU A 265 14.65 -7.74 -8.27
N ASN A 266 13.48 -8.37 -8.36
CA ASN A 266 13.28 -9.81 -8.18
C ASN A 266 12.25 -10.33 -9.21
N TYR A 267 11.95 -11.63 -9.17
CA TYR A 267 10.95 -12.28 -10.02
C TYR A 267 9.67 -12.64 -9.25
N LEU A 268 9.32 -11.88 -8.20
CA LEU A 268 8.13 -12.14 -7.40
C LEU A 268 6.87 -11.85 -8.22
N SER A 269 5.83 -12.66 -8.01
CA SER A 269 4.56 -12.56 -8.76
C SER A 269 3.35 -12.77 -7.85
N GLY A 270 2.16 -12.72 -8.43
CA GLY A 270 0.90 -12.79 -7.69
C GLY A 270 0.54 -11.47 -7.03
N VAL A 271 -0.41 -11.51 -6.09
CA VAL A 271 -0.95 -10.31 -5.45
C VAL A 271 -0.17 -9.95 -4.18
N ILE A 272 -0.15 -8.66 -3.85
CA ILE A 272 0.25 -8.14 -2.54
C ILE A 272 -0.79 -8.62 -1.49
N PRO A 273 -0.41 -9.43 -0.48
CA PRO A 273 -1.31 -9.84 0.61
C PRO A 273 -1.98 -8.66 1.33
N ARG A 274 -3.11 -8.88 2.01
CA ARG A 274 -3.82 -7.79 2.72
C ARG A 274 -3.14 -7.36 4.02
N ASP A 275 -2.28 -8.20 4.57
CA ASP A 275 -1.85 -8.08 5.96
C ASP A 275 -0.60 -7.20 6.18
N PHE A 276 -0.20 -6.32 5.27
CA PHE A 276 0.96 -5.44 5.51
C PHE A 276 0.73 -4.55 6.75
N GLY A 277 1.49 -4.82 7.82
CA GLY A 277 1.28 -4.32 9.19
C GLY A 277 1.59 -2.83 9.43
N LYS A 278 2.61 -2.51 10.25
CA LYS A 278 3.03 -1.12 10.59
C LYS A 278 4.19 -0.63 9.71
N LEU A 279 4.20 -0.98 8.42
CA LEU A 279 5.30 -0.62 7.52
C LEU A 279 5.45 0.90 7.38
N GLN A 280 6.69 1.38 7.46
CA GLN A 280 7.08 2.76 7.21
C GLN A 280 7.72 2.94 5.83
N ASN A 281 8.31 1.88 5.29
CA ASN A 281 8.94 1.90 3.97
C ASN A 281 8.74 0.54 3.29
N LEU A 282 8.17 0.58 2.08
CA LEU A 282 7.93 -0.59 1.24
C LEU A 282 8.50 -0.35 -0.17
N GLN A 283 9.57 -1.08 -0.49
CA GLN A 283 10.18 -1.11 -1.82
C GLN A 283 9.88 -2.48 -2.46
N ALA A 284 9.08 -2.49 -3.52
CA ALA A 284 8.67 -3.70 -4.24
C ALA A 284 8.67 -3.49 -5.76
N PHE A 285 9.50 -2.56 -6.24
CA PHE A 285 9.60 -2.23 -7.66
C PHE A 285 10.37 -3.28 -8.47
N GLU A 286 10.26 -3.24 -9.79
CA GLU A 286 10.95 -4.18 -10.69
C GLU A 286 10.70 -5.65 -10.33
N ASN A 287 9.44 -6.04 -10.35
CA ASN A 287 8.95 -7.39 -10.09
C ASN A 287 7.84 -7.75 -11.09
N SER A 288 7.15 -8.88 -10.87
CA SER A 288 6.01 -9.34 -11.68
C SER A 288 4.71 -9.41 -10.87
N PHE A 289 4.52 -8.51 -9.88
CA PHE A 289 3.29 -8.47 -9.08
C PHE A 289 2.07 -8.10 -9.92
N THR A 290 0.93 -8.74 -9.65
CA THR A 290 -0.33 -8.58 -10.39
C THR A 290 -1.48 -8.22 -9.45
N GLY A 291 -2.67 -8.00 -10.02
CA GLY A 291 -3.88 -7.65 -9.28
C GLY A 291 -3.90 -6.18 -8.84
N SER A 292 -4.87 -5.81 -8.01
CA SER A 292 -5.01 -4.46 -7.46
C SER A 292 -4.28 -4.28 -6.15
N LEU A 293 -3.86 -3.04 -5.86
CA LEU A 293 -3.39 -2.69 -4.52
C LEU A 293 -4.54 -2.86 -3.50
N PRO A 294 -4.31 -3.59 -2.39
CA PRO A 294 -5.34 -3.78 -1.37
C PRO A 294 -5.67 -2.47 -0.66
N SER A 295 -6.91 -2.30 -0.20
CA SER A 295 -7.32 -1.09 0.52
C SER A 295 -6.63 -0.98 1.89
N GLU A 296 -6.15 -2.09 2.44
CA GLU A 296 -5.37 -2.16 3.66
C GLU A 296 -4.06 -1.37 3.62
N VAL A 297 -3.56 -0.99 2.44
CA VAL A 297 -2.39 -0.07 2.33
C VAL A 297 -2.65 1.25 3.07
N GLY A 298 -3.91 1.71 3.17
CA GLY A 298 -4.27 2.89 3.96
C GLY A 298 -4.08 2.74 5.47
N LYS A 299 -3.90 1.52 5.99
CA LYS A 299 -3.55 1.28 7.39
C LYS A 299 -2.09 1.59 7.70
N LEU A 300 -1.25 1.75 6.67
CA LEU A 300 0.16 2.07 6.79
C LEU A 300 0.35 3.58 7.06
N ILE A 301 -0.21 4.09 8.16
CA ILE A 301 -0.26 5.53 8.45
C ILE A 301 1.12 6.19 8.55
N HIS A 302 2.15 5.40 8.86
CA HIS A 302 3.55 5.85 8.98
C HIS A 302 4.37 5.58 7.72
N LEU A 303 3.74 5.19 6.60
CA LEU A 303 4.40 4.94 5.33
C LEU A 303 4.94 6.26 4.78
N VAL A 304 6.26 6.36 4.64
CA VAL A 304 6.97 7.52 4.11
C VAL A 304 7.32 7.30 2.63
N ASP A 305 7.86 6.13 2.33
CA ASP A 305 8.25 5.74 0.97
C ASP A 305 7.47 4.51 0.52
N PHE A 306 6.77 4.65 -0.61
CA PHE A 306 6.07 3.56 -1.25
C PHE A 306 6.42 3.47 -2.73
N ASN A 307 7.13 2.39 -3.10
CA ASN A 307 7.55 2.16 -4.47
C ASN A 307 7.13 0.78 -4.96
N VAL A 308 6.18 0.76 -5.89
CA VAL A 308 5.65 -0.45 -6.56
C VAL A 308 5.77 -0.33 -8.08
N SER A 309 6.66 0.55 -8.55
CA SER A 309 6.87 0.80 -9.97
C SER A 309 7.38 -0.44 -10.72
N HIS A 310 7.25 -0.45 -12.05
CA HIS A 310 7.75 -1.52 -12.91
C HIS A 310 7.23 -2.91 -12.49
N ASN A 311 5.91 -3.04 -12.45
CA ASN A 311 5.20 -4.27 -12.11
C ASN A 311 4.00 -4.45 -13.06
N GLN A 312 3.10 -5.37 -12.75
CA GLN A 312 1.88 -5.64 -13.51
C GLN A 312 0.62 -5.35 -12.67
N PHE A 313 0.69 -4.40 -11.74
CA PHE A 313 -0.48 -4.00 -10.95
C PHE A 313 -1.57 -3.42 -11.85
N SER A 314 -2.82 -3.72 -11.53
CA SER A 314 -4.00 -3.34 -12.34
C SER A 314 -5.15 -2.89 -11.44
N GLY A 315 -6.26 -2.47 -12.04
CA GLY A 315 -7.38 -1.91 -11.29
C GLY A 315 -7.12 -0.45 -10.89
N ASP A 316 -7.96 0.08 -10.02
CA ASP A 316 -7.95 1.51 -9.69
C ASP A 316 -6.94 1.80 -8.58
N ILE A 317 -6.39 3.02 -8.56
CA ILE A 317 -5.58 3.49 -7.43
C ILE A 317 -6.49 3.59 -6.21
N SER A 318 -6.17 2.86 -5.13
CA SER A 318 -7.02 2.82 -3.94
C SER A 318 -7.12 4.19 -3.27
N MET A 319 -8.35 4.63 -3.04
CA MET A 319 -8.63 5.86 -2.29
C MET A 319 -8.05 5.84 -0.87
N SER A 320 -7.83 4.67 -0.27
CA SER A 320 -7.28 4.54 1.08
C SER A 320 -5.81 4.99 1.19
N LEU A 321 -5.09 5.14 0.07
CA LEU A 321 -3.75 5.75 0.09
C LEU A 321 -3.76 7.16 0.69
N ALA A 322 -4.90 7.86 0.61
CA ALA A 322 -5.11 9.16 1.24
C ALA A 322 -5.00 9.16 2.77
N ASP A 323 -5.15 7.98 3.40
CA ASP A 323 -5.06 7.83 4.85
C ASP A 323 -3.60 7.77 5.34
N CYS A 324 -2.63 7.58 4.43
CA CYS A 324 -1.20 7.60 4.74
C CYS A 324 -0.71 9.05 4.89
N SER A 325 -0.86 9.62 6.10
CA SER A 325 -0.52 11.03 6.38
C SER A 325 0.96 11.37 6.24
N ASP A 326 1.83 10.39 6.50
CA ASP A 326 3.29 10.57 6.52
C ASP A 326 3.93 10.33 5.15
N LEU A 327 3.12 10.02 4.11
CA LEU A 327 3.61 9.66 2.78
C LEU A 327 4.30 10.83 2.09
N GLU A 328 5.58 10.65 1.77
CA GLU A 328 6.43 11.64 1.10
C GLU A 328 6.69 11.26 -0.37
N ASN A 329 6.98 9.99 -0.63
CA ASN A 329 7.36 9.52 -1.96
C ASN A 329 6.47 8.36 -2.39
N LEU A 330 5.73 8.57 -3.49
CA LEU A 330 4.86 7.57 -4.10
C LEU A 330 5.26 7.31 -5.56
N PHE A 331 5.75 6.11 -5.83
CA PHE A 331 6.19 5.66 -7.15
C PHE A 331 5.37 4.44 -7.59
N MET A 332 4.52 4.63 -8.59
CA MET A 332 3.63 3.60 -9.14
C MET A 332 3.76 3.50 -10.68
N GLN A 333 4.79 4.12 -11.26
CA GLN A 333 4.98 4.17 -12.69
C GLN A 333 5.20 2.80 -13.33
N SER A 334 4.94 2.68 -14.64
CA SER A 334 5.15 1.46 -15.41
C SER A 334 4.36 0.27 -14.84
N ASN A 335 3.03 0.43 -14.78
CA ASN A 335 2.06 -0.58 -14.34
C ASN A 335 0.81 -0.53 -15.25
N PHE A 336 -0.24 -1.26 -14.90
CA PHE A 336 -1.54 -1.27 -15.60
C PHE A 336 -2.66 -0.63 -14.76
N PHE A 337 -2.34 0.32 -13.88
CA PHE A 337 -3.37 1.04 -13.11
C PHE A 337 -4.32 1.78 -14.05
N ARG A 338 -5.61 1.72 -13.77
CA ARG A 338 -6.69 2.33 -14.56
C ARG A 338 -7.58 3.22 -13.69
N GLY A 339 -8.67 3.72 -14.28
CA GLY A 339 -9.59 4.62 -13.58
C GLY A 339 -9.02 6.03 -13.48
N THR A 340 -9.45 6.79 -12.48
CA THR A 340 -9.03 8.19 -12.29
C THR A 340 -8.02 8.33 -11.16
N VAL A 341 -7.17 9.35 -11.21
CA VAL A 341 -6.33 9.73 -10.05
C VAL A 341 -7.26 10.16 -8.90
N PRO A 342 -7.21 9.53 -7.72
CA PRO A 342 -8.14 9.85 -6.62
C PRO A 342 -7.94 11.28 -6.06
N PRO A 343 -8.98 12.14 -6.04
CA PRO A 343 -8.86 13.50 -5.52
C PRO A 343 -8.48 13.58 -4.05
N ASN A 344 -8.89 12.58 -3.26
CA ASN A 344 -8.62 12.52 -1.84
C ASN A 344 -7.13 12.31 -1.49
N MET A 345 -6.29 11.89 -2.44
CA MET A 345 -4.83 11.83 -2.26
C MET A 345 -4.22 13.20 -1.90
N ALA A 346 -4.92 14.31 -2.19
CA ALA A 346 -4.54 15.63 -1.70
C ALA A 346 -4.53 15.75 -0.16
N SER A 347 -5.04 14.74 0.57
CA SER A 347 -4.97 14.65 2.03
C SER A 347 -3.57 14.27 2.54
N CYS A 348 -2.74 13.62 1.72
CA CYS A 348 -1.34 13.31 2.01
C CYS A 348 -0.49 14.58 1.92
N LYS A 349 -0.59 15.45 2.92
CA LYS A 349 0.03 16.79 2.88
C LYS A 349 1.55 16.74 2.79
N SER A 350 2.18 15.67 3.28
CA SER A 350 3.64 15.49 3.28
C SER A 350 4.21 15.08 1.93
N ILE A 351 3.37 14.79 0.93
CA ILE A 351 3.83 14.25 -0.35
C ILE A 351 4.72 15.26 -1.09
N GLN A 352 5.90 14.79 -1.49
CA GLN A 352 6.93 15.55 -2.18
C GLN A 352 7.15 15.05 -3.60
N ARG A 353 7.04 13.74 -3.82
CA ARG A 353 7.23 13.12 -5.14
C ARG A 353 6.10 12.14 -5.44
N LEU A 354 5.45 12.34 -6.58
CA LEU A 354 4.38 11.50 -7.09
C LEU A 354 4.67 11.12 -8.54
N ASP A 355 4.93 9.84 -8.80
CA ASP A 355 5.09 9.31 -10.15
C ASP A 355 4.03 8.23 -10.43
N LEU A 356 3.11 8.56 -11.34
CA LEU A 356 2.07 7.67 -11.84
C LEU A 356 2.22 7.47 -13.36
N SER A 357 3.39 7.78 -13.93
CA SER A 357 3.60 7.71 -15.37
C SER A 357 3.49 6.29 -15.94
N SER A 358 3.26 6.18 -17.25
CA SER A 358 3.23 4.88 -17.95
C SER A 358 2.23 3.92 -17.31
N ASN A 359 0.97 4.35 -17.26
CA ASN A 359 -0.18 3.58 -16.76
C ASN A 359 -1.38 3.77 -17.71
N ASN A 360 -2.53 3.21 -17.36
CA ASN A 360 -3.80 3.33 -18.11
C ASN A 360 -4.80 4.28 -17.41
N LEU A 361 -4.30 5.33 -16.76
CA LEU A 361 -5.13 6.28 -16.02
C LEU A 361 -5.90 7.19 -16.97
N THR A 362 -7.10 7.58 -16.57
CA THR A 362 -8.08 8.34 -17.34
C THR A 362 -8.69 9.47 -16.52
N GLY A 363 -9.52 10.29 -17.15
CA GLY A 363 -10.24 11.39 -16.51
C GLY A 363 -9.33 12.58 -16.18
N PRO A 364 -9.84 13.58 -15.44
CA PRO A 364 -9.13 14.81 -15.17
C PRO A 364 -8.12 14.69 -14.04
N ILE A 365 -7.08 15.53 -14.12
CA ILE A 365 -6.17 15.77 -13.00
C ILE A 365 -6.97 16.42 -11.86
N PRO A 366 -6.96 15.88 -10.63
CA PRO A 366 -7.69 16.46 -9.52
C PRO A 366 -7.22 17.88 -9.18
N LYS A 367 -8.15 18.83 -9.15
CA LYS A 367 -7.85 20.23 -8.79
C LYS A 367 -7.36 20.35 -7.34
N GLU A 368 -7.73 19.39 -6.50
CA GLU A 368 -7.29 19.30 -5.12
C GLU A 368 -5.77 19.23 -4.97
N PHE A 369 -5.04 18.76 -6.00
CA PHE A 369 -3.57 18.69 -5.98
C PHE A 369 -2.91 20.08 -5.92
N GLU A 370 -3.63 21.16 -6.26
CA GLU A 370 -3.18 22.54 -6.04
C GLU A 370 -2.89 22.84 -4.56
N LYS A 371 -3.49 22.08 -3.63
CA LYS A 371 -3.33 22.25 -2.17
C LYS A 371 -2.08 21.56 -1.62
N LEU A 372 -1.39 20.74 -2.41
CA LEU A 372 -0.21 20.00 -1.98
C LEU A 372 1.03 20.91 -1.97
N GLN A 373 1.25 21.59 -0.85
CA GLN A 373 2.28 22.63 -0.72
C GLN A 373 3.73 22.11 -0.81
N PHE A 374 3.95 20.83 -0.50
CA PHE A 374 5.29 20.23 -0.49
C PHE A 374 5.60 19.42 -1.76
N LEU A 375 4.64 19.29 -2.68
CA LEU A 375 4.82 18.52 -3.90
C LEU A 375 5.80 19.24 -4.84
N ARG A 376 6.93 18.58 -5.12
CA ARG A 376 8.05 19.11 -5.92
C ARG A 376 8.26 18.38 -7.23
N TYR A 377 7.67 17.20 -7.36
CA TYR A 377 7.78 16.36 -8.54
C TYR A 377 6.45 15.63 -8.75
N LEU A 378 5.81 15.89 -9.88
CA LEU A 378 4.58 15.22 -10.30
C LEU A 378 4.76 14.71 -11.73
N ASN A 379 4.74 13.40 -11.90
CA ASN A 379 4.82 12.79 -13.22
C ASN A 379 3.58 11.96 -13.50
N LEU A 380 2.81 12.39 -14.50
CA LEU A 380 1.61 11.72 -15.00
C LEU A 380 1.74 11.36 -16.49
N SER A 381 2.96 11.42 -17.04
CA SER A 381 3.20 11.18 -18.47
C SER A 381 2.77 9.78 -18.93
N TYR A 382 2.48 9.62 -20.21
CA TYR A 382 2.15 8.34 -20.84
C TYR A 382 0.95 7.65 -20.14
N ASN A 383 -0.18 8.36 -20.08
CA ASN A 383 -1.48 7.87 -19.63
C ASN A 383 -2.56 8.33 -20.65
N ASP A 384 -3.85 8.10 -20.33
CA ASP A 384 -5.02 8.58 -21.08
C ASP A 384 -5.77 9.71 -20.34
N ILE A 385 -5.04 10.56 -19.59
CA ILE A 385 -5.61 11.66 -18.80
C ILE A 385 -6.15 12.76 -19.73
N GLU A 386 -7.27 13.35 -19.36
CA GLU A 386 -8.00 14.32 -20.18
C GLU A 386 -8.48 15.55 -19.41
N GLY A 387 -8.72 16.65 -20.11
CA GLY A 387 -9.30 17.86 -19.52
C GLY A 387 -8.28 18.95 -19.20
N GLU A 388 -8.75 19.95 -18.46
CA GLU A 388 -8.00 21.18 -18.16
C GLU A 388 -6.97 20.95 -17.06
N ILE A 389 -5.75 21.42 -17.28
CA ILE A 389 -4.69 21.39 -16.27
C ILE A 389 -4.87 22.59 -15.31
N PRO A 390 -4.82 22.37 -13.98
CA PRO A 390 -4.84 23.46 -13.01
C PRO A 390 -3.62 24.40 -13.16
N ASN A 391 -3.72 25.64 -12.68
CA ASN A 391 -2.66 26.65 -12.91
C ASN A 391 -1.92 27.07 -11.63
N THR A 392 -2.27 26.51 -10.47
CA THR A 392 -1.69 26.88 -9.19
C THR A 392 -1.02 25.68 -8.49
N GLY A 393 -0.33 25.93 -7.37
CA GLY A 393 0.43 24.89 -6.67
C GLY A 393 1.56 24.33 -7.54
N VAL A 394 1.74 23.00 -7.55
CA VAL A 394 2.76 22.31 -8.36
C VAL A 394 2.65 22.63 -9.86
N PHE A 395 1.44 22.89 -10.36
CA PHE A 395 1.19 23.12 -11.78
C PHE A 395 1.64 24.50 -12.28
N SER A 396 2.02 25.40 -11.36
CA SER A 396 2.58 26.70 -11.71
C SER A 396 4.04 26.64 -12.17
N ASN A 397 4.70 25.48 -12.03
CA ASN A 397 6.11 25.29 -12.37
C ASN A 397 6.28 24.13 -13.35
N ALA A 398 6.51 24.44 -14.62
CA ALA A 398 6.68 23.45 -15.69
C ALA A 398 7.83 22.46 -15.42
N SER A 399 8.89 22.85 -14.70
CA SER A 399 10.01 21.96 -14.39
C SER A 399 9.69 20.92 -13.30
N GLN A 400 8.60 21.08 -12.57
CA GLN A 400 8.17 20.16 -11.51
C GLN A 400 7.13 19.14 -11.98
N ILE A 401 6.57 19.32 -13.18
CA ILE A 401 5.52 18.47 -13.72
C ILE A 401 5.93 17.82 -15.04
N SER A 402 5.51 16.57 -15.25
CA SER A 402 5.64 15.87 -16.52
C SER A 402 4.31 15.28 -16.93
N LEU A 403 3.77 15.75 -18.07
CA LEU A 403 2.44 15.42 -18.57
C LEU A 403 2.47 14.86 -20.00
N ILE A 404 3.66 14.66 -20.57
CA ILE A 404 3.87 14.23 -21.96
C ILE A 404 3.12 12.91 -22.27
N GLY A 405 2.62 12.76 -23.49
CA GLY A 405 1.93 11.54 -23.92
C GLY A 405 0.43 11.48 -23.60
N ASN A 406 -0.13 12.46 -22.89
CA ASN A 406 -1.58 12.57 -22.66
C ASN A 406 -2.23 13.51 -23.70
N ASN A 407 -2.76 12.94 -24.77
CA ASN A 407 -3.19 13.71 -25.95
C ASN A 407 -4.48 14.53 -25.77
N LYS A 408 -5.21 14.33 -24.67
CA LYS A 408 -6.50 14.99 -24.39
C LYS A 408 -6.40 16.09 -23.33
N LEU A 409 -5.19 16.44 -22.91
CA LEU A 409 -4.96 17.56 -22.01
C LEU A 409 -5.06 18.89 -22.75
N CYS A 410 -5.50 19.91 -22.03
CA CYS A 410 -5.64 21.26 -22.55
C CYS A 410 -5.44 22.31 -21.45
N GLY A 411 -5.22 23.57 -21.83
CA GLY A 411 -5.00 24.67 -20.88
C GLY A 411 -3.63 24.58 -20.19
N GLY A 412 -3.57 24.96 -18.92
CA GLY A 412 -2.31 25.02 -18.17
C GLY A 412 -1.55 26.35 -18.33
N ILE A 413 -0.34 26.38 -17.78
CA ILE A 413 0.62 27.48 -17.97
C ILE A 413 1.20 27.49 -19.40
N PRO A 414 1.58 28.66 -19.95
CA PRO A 414 2.06 28.77 -21.33
C PRO A 414 3.25 27.88 -21.68
N GLU A 415 4.13 27.61 -20.71
CA GLU A 415 5.35 26.80 -20.86
C GLU A 415 5.07 25.33 -21.20
N LEU A 416 3.85 24.85 -21.01
CA LEU A 416 3.45 23.48 -21.36
C LEU A 416 3.08 23.31 -22.84
N GLU A 417 2.88 24.42 -23.58
CA GLU A 417 2.54 24.42 -25.01
C GLU A 417 1.30 23.59 -25.40
N LEU A 418 0.33 23.47 -24.49
CA LEU A 418 -0.87 22.67 -24.71
C LEU A 418 -2.00 23.47 -25.41
N PRO A 419 -2.89 22.78 -26.16
CA PRO A 419 -4.00 23.44 -26.83
C PRO A 419 -4.96 24.07 -25.81
N PRO A 420 -5.67 25.17 -26.17
CA PRO A 420 -6.69 25.75 -25.30
C PRO A 420 -7.87 24.78 -25.15
N CYS A 421 -8.46 24.72 -23.96
CA CYS A 421 -9.59 23.83 -23.72
C CYS A 421 -10.83 24.21 -24.56
N PRO A 422 -11.55 23.21 -25.10
CA PRO A 422 -12.76 23.47 -25.87
C PRO A 422 -13.81 24.14 -24.98
N VAL A 423 -14.16 25.38 -25.31
CA VAL A 423 -15.20 26.14 -24.61
C VAL A 423 -16.54 25.43 -24.86
N ILE A 424 -17.05 24.72 -23.85
CA ILE A 424 -18.41 24.18 -23.87
C ILE A 424 -19.37 25.36 -23.85
N LYS A 425 -19.75 25.86 -25.04
CA LYS A 425 -20.85 26.82 -25.18
C LYS A 425 -22.11 26.14 -24.67
N GLY A 426 -22.50 26.46 -23.43
CA GLY A 426 -23.77 25.99 -22.87
C GLY A 426 -24.88 26.20 -23.89
N LYS A 427 -25.66 25.14 -24.17
CA LYS A 427 -26.76 25.13 -25.14
C LYS A 427 -27.50 26.47 -25.08
N ASN A 428 -27.45 27.23 -26.19
CA ASN A 428 -28.10 28.53 -26.35
C ASN A 428 -29.51 28.52 -25.76
N ARG A 429 -29.69 29.02 -24.53
CA ARG A 429 -31.00 29.15 -23.87
C ARG A 429 -31.98 29.97 -24.72
N GLY A 430 -31.47 30.80 -25.64
CA GLY A 430 -32.27 31.50 -26.64
C GLY A 430 -32.96 30.58 -27.65
N LYS A 431 -32.30 29.53 -28.16
CA LYS A 431 -32.89 28.63 -29.16
C LYS A 431 -34.02 27.77 -28.57
N LEU A 432 -33.91 27.34 -27.31
CA LEU A 432 -34.96 26.57 -26.64
C LEU A 432 -36.21 27.42 -26.37
N LYS A 433 -36.04 28.68 -25.97
CA LYS A 433 -37.17 29.62 -25.82
C LYS A 433 -37.90 29.85 -27.15
N VAL A 434 -37.16 30.01 -28.25
CA VAL A 434 -37.74 30.19 -29.60
C VAL A 434 -38.49 28.94 -30.06
N ILE A 435 -37.96 27.73 -29.81
CA ILE A 435 -38.63 26.47 -30.17
C ILE A 435 -39.92 26.28 -29.35
N ILE A 436 -39.90 26.59 -28.05
CA ILE A 436 -41.11 26.54 -27.21
C ILE A 436 -42.15 27.57 -27.70
N LEU A 437 -41.72 28.79 -28.01
CA LEU A 437 -42.62 29.82 -28.55
C LEU A 437 -43.24 29.38 -29.88
N LEU A 438 -42.43 28.84 -30.81
CA LEU A 438 -42.91 28.31 -32.09
C LEU A 438 -43.88 27.14 -31.89
N SER A 439 -43.61 26.24 -30.95
CA SER A 439 -44.46 25.08 -30.67
C SER A 439 -45.84 25.42 -30.10
N ILE A 440 -46.02 26.61 -29.52
CA ILE A 440 -47.30 27.10 -29.00
C ILE A 440 -48.00 28.00 -30.03
N VAL A 441 -47.24 28.85 -30.72
CA VAL A 441 -47.78 29.82 -31.68
C VAL A 441 -48.25 29.14 -32.97
N LEU A 442 -47.56 28.10 -33.46
CA LEU A 442 -47.96 27.40 -34.69
C LEU A 442 -49.32 26.68 -34.53
N PRO A 443 -49.58 25.91 -33.47
CA PRO A 443 -50.89 25.27 -33.28
C PRO A 443 -52.01 26.29 -33.04
N ALA A 444 -51.73 27.36 -32.29
CA ALA A 444 -52.73 28.40 -32.02
C ALA A 444 -53.12 29.16 -33.29
N THR A 445 -52.14 29.50 -34.15
CA THR A 445 -52.39 30.16 -35.43
C THR A 445 -53.12 29.24 -36.41
N LEU A 446 -52.77 27.95 -36.45
CA LEU A 446 -53.51 26.95 -37.25
C LEU A 446 -54.94 26.75 -36.77
N LEU A 447 -55.20 26.79 -35.45
CA LEU A 447 -56.55 26.75 -34.88
C LEU A 447 -57.39 27.96 -35.29
N VAL A 448 -56.81 29.16 -35.22
CA VAL A 448 -57.48 30.40 -35.62
C VAL A 448 -57.77 30.41 -37.13
N LEU A 449 -56.79 30.01 -37.95
CA LEU A 449 -56.97 29.89 -39.39
C LEU A 449 -58.02 28.83 -39.73
N GLY A 450 -58.04 27.69 -39.05
CA GLY A 450 -59.06 26.66 -39.20
C GLY A 450 -60.46 27.17 -38.86
N ALA A 451 -60.60 27.94 -37.78
CA ALA A 451 -61.86 28.56 -37.38
C ALA A 451 -62.33 29.62 -38.38
N LEU A 452 -61.41 30.45 -38.91
CA LEU A 452 -61.72 31.43 -39.95
C LEU A 452 -62.11 30.77 -41.27
N LEU A 453 -61.48 29.66 -41.62
CA LEU A 453 -61.79 28.90 -42.83
C LEU A 453 -63.14 28.18 -42.69
N LEU A 454 -63.45 27.63 -41.52
CA LEU A 454 -64.79 27.12 -41.19
C LEU A 454 -65.84 28.24 -41.25
N TYR A 455 -65.55 29.41 -40.67
CA TYR A 455 -66.42 30.57 -40.76
C TYR A 455 -66.67 30.99 -42.20
N PHE A 456 -65.61 31.05 -43.03
CA PHE A 456 -65.71 31.39 -44.45
C PHE A 456 -66.45 30.31 -45.26
N LEU A 457 -66.27 29.03 -44.95
CA LEU A 457 -67.01 27.93 -45.57
C LEU A 457 -68.50 27.95 -45.18
N VAL A 458 -68.83 28.28 -43.93
CA VAL A 458 -70.21 28.50 -43.49
C VAL A 458 -70.79 29.74 -44.17
N TYR A 459 -70.02 30.83 -44.28
CA TYR A 459 -70.41 32.05 -44.98
C TYR A 459 -70.67 31.79 -46.47
N ARG A 460 -69.78 31.08 -47.17
CA ARG A 460 -69.99 30.66 -48.57
C ARG A 460 -71.13 29.66 -48.75
N LYS A 461 -71.33 28.76 -47.78
CA LYS A 461 -72.48 27.84 -47.75
C LYS A 461 -73.79 28.60 -47.48
N ARG A 462 -73.73 29.76 -46.82
CA ARG A 462 -74.85 30.67 -46.59
C ARG A 462 -75.18 31.51 -47.84
N GLU A 463 -74.18 31.99 -48.58
CA GLU A 463 -74.38 32.64 -49.89
C GLU A 463 -74.92 31.67 -50.95
N ARG A 464 -74.46 30.42 -50.99
CA ARG A 464 -75.01 29.39 -51.91
C ARG A 464 -76.42 28.92 -51.55
N ARG A 465 -76.99 29.34 -50.42
CA ARG A 465 -78.40 29.05 -50.03
C ARG A 465 -79.35 30.21 -50.28
N LEU A 466 -78.89 31.35 -50.80
CA LEU A 466 -79.73 32.53 -51.07
C LEU A 466 -80.44 32.53 -52.44
N VAL A 467 -80.51 31.39 -53.14
CA VAL A 467 -81.35 31.22 -54.36
C VAL A 467 -82.30 30.00 -54.27
N ALA A 468 -82.37 29.28 -53.14
CA ALA A 468 -83.42 28.28 -52.98
C ALA A 468 -83.75 28.01 -51.50
N GLY A 469 -85.00 28.30 -51.13
CA GLY A 469 -85.72 27.57 -50.08
C GLY A 469 -85.99 28.33 -48.79
N PHE A 470 -87.27 28.63 -48.57
CA PHE A 470 -87.89 29.19 -47.36
C PHE A 470 -87.98 28.18 -46.18
N CYS A 471 -88.13 28.75 -44.98
CA CYS A 471 -88.65 28.23 -43.69
C CYS A 471 -87.80 27.30 -42.78
N SER A 472 -87.20 27.96 -41.78
CA SER A 472 -87.28 27.76 -40.31
C SER A 472 -87.39 26.35 -39.70
N MET A 473 -86.40 25.99 -38.88
CA MET A 473 -86.50 25.01 -37.78
C MET A 473 -85.66 25.47 -36.55
N PRO A 474 -86.02 25.05 -35.32
CA PRO A 474 -85.89 25.88 -34.13
C PRO A 474 -84.79 25.43 -33.16
N THR A 475 -84.56 26.31 -32.19
CA THR A 475 -83.71 26.21 -30.99
C THR A 475 -83.98 24.98 -30.11
N ARG A 476 -82.91 24.30 -29.72
CA ARG A 476 -82.85 23.18 -28.79
C ARG A 476 -82.99 23.70 -27.34
N VAL A 477 -84.11 23.42 -26.70
CA VAL A 477 -84.34 23.63 -25.26
C VAL A 477 -84.18 22.28 -24.56
N ASP A 478 -83.27 22.19 -23.60
CA ASP A 478 -83.08 21.01 -22.74
C ASP A 478 -84.33 20.78 -21.87
N MET A 479 -85.13 19.78 -22.24
CA MET A 479 -86.38 19.42 -21.58
C MET A 479 -86.18 18.21 -20.66
N LEU A 480 -86.59 18.32 -19.39
CA LEU A 480 -86.71 17.18 -18.46
C LEU A 480 -87.73 16.17 -19.03
N LEU A 481 -87.36 14.89 -19.11
CA LEU A 481 -88.24 13.80 -19.54
C LEU A 481 -89.43 13.66 -18.58
N ARG A 482 -90.63 13.96 -19.08
CA ARG A 482 -91.91 13.85 -18.37
C ARG A 482 -92.39 12.40 -18.48
N ILE A 483 -92.43 11.68 -17.36
CA ILE A 483 -92.93 10.31 -17.28
C ILE A 483 -94.40 10.35 -16.86
N SER A 484 -95.27 9.57 -17.51
CA SER A 484 -96.69 9.52 -17.17
C SER A 484 -96.93 8.74 -15.86
N TYR A 485 -98.02 9.05 -15.15
CA TYR A 485 -98.39 8.32 -13.92
C TYR A 485 -98.53 6.81 -14.16
N HIS A 486 -99.03 6.43 -15.34
CA HIS A 486 -99.28 5.04 -15.69
C HIS A 486 -97.99 4.24 -15.95
N GLU A 487 -96.95 4.88 -16.48
CA GLU A 487 -95.62 4.29 -16.63
C GLU A 487 -94.93 4.12 -15.27
N LEU A 488 -95.13 5.08 -14.36
CA LEU A 488 -94.53 5.07 -13.03
C LEU A 488 -95.19 3.99 -12.14
N LEU A 489 -96.51 3.81 -12.22
CA LEU A 489 -97.27 2.74 -11.56
C LEU A 489 -96.82 1.34 -12.02
N ARG A 490 -96.50 1.18 -13.30
CA ARG A 490 -95.97 -0.08 -13.86
C ARG A 490 -94.56 -0.36 -13.38
N ALA A 491 -93.69 0.67 -13.42
CA ALA A 491 -92.29 0.54 -13.04
C ALA A 491 -92.08 0.30 -11.53
N SER A 492 -93.00 0.77 -10.68
CA SER A 492 -92.97 0.56 -9.23
C SER A 492 -93.70 -0.71 -8.76
N SER A 493 -94.19 -1.54 -9.68
CA SER A 493 -95.02 -2.72 -9.39
C SER A 493 -96.24 -2.38 -8.51
N GLY A 494 -96.96 -1.32 -8.85
CA GLY A 494 -98.15 -0.88 -8.10
C GLY A 494 -97.83 -0.21 -6.76
N PHE A 495 -96.62 0.35 -6.60
CA PHE A 495 -96.12 0.93 -5.34
C PHE A 495 -96.01 -0.10 -4.20
N SER A 496 -95.49 -1.29 -4.52
CA SER A 496 -95.15 -2.34 -3.54
C SER A 496 -94.18 -1.82 -2.47
N SER A 497 -94.32 -2.29 -1.22
CA SER A 497 -93.50 -1.88 -0.07
C SER A 497 -92.01 -2.24 -0.17
N GLU A 498 -91.62 -3.06 -1.16
CA GLU A 498 -90.21 -3.35 -1.45
C GLU A 498 -89.49 -2.20 -2.18
N ASN A 499 -90.24 -1.27 -2.77
CA ASN A 499 -89.70 -0.09 -3.45
C ASN A 499 -90.05 1.18 -2.65
N LEU A 500 -89.10 1.67 -1.85
CA LEU A 500 -89.25 2.90 -1.06
C LEU A 500 -89.34 4.13 -1.97
N ILE A 501 -90.52 4.74 -2.07
CA ILE A 501 -90.78 5.96 -2.85
C ILE A 501 -91.31 7.04 -1.92
N ALA A 502 -90.68 8.22 -1.94
CA ALA A 502 -91.16 9.40 -1.21
C ALA A 502 -92.14 10.20 -2.09
N VAL A 503 -93.35 10.46 -1.59
CA VAL A 503 -94.39 11.22 -2.31
C VAL A 503 -94.72 12.49 -1.52
N LYS A 504 -94.63 13.65 -2.19
CA LYS A 504 -95.03 14.95 -1.62
C LYS A 504 -96.18 15.51 -2.47
N VAL A 505 -97.33 15.75 -1.83
CA VAL A 505 -98.55 16.27 -2.48
C VAL A 505 -98.57 17.80 -2.41
N LEU A 506 -98.92 18.46 -3.51
CA LEU A 506 -98.93 19.92 -3.62
C LEU A 506 -100.26 20.43 -4.19
N ASP A 507 -100.72 21.56 -3.66
CA ASP A 507 -101.93 22.26 -4.11
C ASP A 507 -101.60 23.21 -5.28
N LEU A 508 -102.20 22.93 -6.45
CA LEU A 508 -101.95 23.63 -7.71
C LEU A 508 -102.81 24.88 -7.91
N GLN A 509 -103.72 25.21 -6.98
CA GLN A 509 -104.60 26.38 -7.08
C GLN A 509 -103.88 27.73 -6.81
N LYS A 510 -102.62 27.70 -6.33
CA LYS A 510 -101.79 28.91 -6.17
C LYS A 510 -101.09 29.31 -7.47
N ASN A 511 -101.32 30.55 -7.90
CA ASN A 511 -100.68 31.12 -9.09
C ASN A 511 -99.14 31.06 -8.98
N GLY A 512 -98.48 30.41 -9.95
CA GLY A 512 -97.03 30.22 -9.99
C GLY A 512 -96.50 28.91 -9.39
N ALA A 513 -97.35 28.09 -8.76
CA ALA A 513 -96.95 26.84 -8.10
C ALA A 513 -96.21 25.87 -9.03
N SER A 514 -96.64 25.73 -10.30
CA SER A 514 -95.98 24.83 -11.27
C SER A 514 -94.56 25.27 -11.65
N LYS A 515 -94.31 26.59 -11.77
CA LYS A 515 -92.96 27.12 -12.04
C LYS A 515 -92.05 26.96 -10.82
N SER A 516 -92.57 27.22 -9.62
CA SER A 516 -91.85 27.00 -8.35
C SER A 516 -91.45 25.54 -8.19
N PHE A 517 -92.36 24.61 -8.47
CA PHE A 517 -92.10 23.17 -8.39
C PHE A 517 -91.00 22.70 -9.36
N LYS A 518 -91.07 23.12 -10.64
CA LYS A 518 -90.03 22.78 -11.62
C LYS A 518 -88.66 23.36 -11.24
N ALA A 519 -88.62 24.55 -10.65
CA ALA A 519 -87.40 25.15 -10.14
C ALA A 519 -86.83 24.37 -8.96
N GLU A 520 -87.67 23.95 -8.00
CA GLU A 520 -87.28 23.16 -6.83
C GLU A 520 -86.77 21.77 -7.24
N CYS A 521 -87.44 21.07 -8.16
CA CYS A 521 -86.95 19.80 -8.70
C CYS A 521 -85.61 19.95 -9.43
N LYS A 522 -85.40 21.06 -10.17
CA LYS A 522 -84.13 21.33 -10.85
C LYS A 522 -83.02 21.66 -9.86
N ALA A 523 -83.32 22.33 -8.75
CA ALA A 523 -82.38 22.56 -7.67
C ALA A 523 -81.99 21.24 -6.98
N LEU A 524 -82.98 20.43 -6.57
CA LEU A 524 -82.76 19.16 -5.88
C LEU A 524 -82.03 18.10 -6.74
N ARG A 525 -82.26 18.09 -8.07
CA ARG A 525 -81.51 17.24 -9.00
C ARG A 525 -80.00 17.55 -9.00
N ASN A 526 -79.63 18.80 -8.74
CA ASN A 526 -78.25 19.27 -8.84
C ASN A 526 -77.55 19.38 -7.47
N ILE A 527 -78.26 19.16 -6.37
CA ILE A 527 -77.69 19.13 -5.03
C ILE A 527 -76.91 17.82 -4.83
N ARG A 528 -75.65 17.93 -4.43
CA ARG A 528 -74.79 16.79 -4.09
C ARG A 528 -74.58 16.75 -2.59
N HIS A 529 -75.28 15.85 -1.91
CA HIS A 529 -75.15 15.63 -0.47
C HIS A 529 -75.11 14.14 -0.17
N ARG A 530 -74.23 13.74 0.74
CA ARG A 530 -73.88 12.33 1.05
C ARG A 530 -75.04 11.47 1.56
N ASN A 531 -76.11 12.09 2.06
CA ASN A 531 -77.29 11.41 2.58
C ASN A 531 -78.59 11.70 1.79
N LEU A 532 -78.48 12.35 0.62
CA LEU A 532 -79.64 12.64 -0.24
C LEU A 532 -79.46 12.00 -1.62
N ILE A 533 -80.51 11.35 -2.11
CA ILE A 533 -80.53 10.69 -3.41
C ILE A 533 -80.99 11.69 -4.49
N SER A 534 -80.31 11.72 -5.63
CA SER A 534 -80.62 12.66 -6.72
C SER A 534 -81.98 12.36 -7.35
N ILE A 535 -82.83 13.38 -7.50
CA ILE A 535 -84.13 13.24 -8.16
C ILE A 535 -83.93 13.02 -9.67
N VAL A 536 -84.44 11.89 -10.17
CA VAL A 536 -84.30 11.50 -11.58
C VAL A 536 -85.46 12.00 -12.44
N SER A 537 -86.69 12.03 -11.93
CA SER A 537 -87.88 12.52 -12.65
C SER A 537 -89.02 12.94 -11.71
N TYR A 538 -90.10 13.53 -12.25
CA TYR A 538 -91.32 13.92 -11.53
C TYR A 538 -92.58 13.70 -12.40
N CYS A 539 -93.75 13.53 -11.77
CA CYS A 539 -95.04 13.39 -12.45
C CYS A 539 -96.15 14.26 -11.80
N SER A 540 -97.25 14.49 -12.51
CA SER A 540 -98.46 15.19 -12.05
C SER A 540 -99.67 14.36 -12.44
N SER A 541 -100.70 14.29 -11.59
CA SER A 541 -101.91 13.50 -11.85
C SER A 541 -102.89 14.17 -12.82
N ILE A 542 -102.66 15.43 -13.19
CA ILE A 542 -103.51 16.17 -14.13
C ILE A 542 -102.67 16.50 -15.36
N ASP A 543 -103.02 15.89 -16.49
CA ASP A 543 -102.44 16.20 -17.79
C ASP A 543 -103.07 17.48 -18.35
N SER A 544 -102.38 18.60 -18.17
CA SER A 544 -102.66 19.81 -18.95
C SER A 544 -102.16 19.60 -20.39
N LYS A 545 -103.06 19.79 -21.36
CA LYS A 545 -102.78 19.78 -22.81
C LYS A 545 -101.58 20.63 -23.20
#